data_AF-A0A1Q3PGV1-F1
#
_entry.id   AF-A0A1Q3PGV1-F1
#
_cell.length_a   1.000
_cell.length_b   1.000
_cell.length_c   1.000
_cell.angle_alpha   90.00
_cell.angle_beta   90.00
_cell.angle_gamma   90.00
#
_symmetry.space_group_name_H-M   'P 1'
#
loop_
_entity.id
_entity.type
_entity.pdbx_description
1 polymer ?
#
loop_
_entity_poly.entity_id
_entity_poly.type
_entity_poly.pdbx_seq_one_letter_code
_entity_poly.pdbx_strand_id
1 'polypeptide(L)'
;MEKLPIDALWEKYIHYAHLNSAFDDRIGILDGKSSAILLFSEHKNKYYRNEVSVNFLSDLIEQINFNRLFSLGYGLTGVGILIDYLVERGVLDESSIDIFSDVELNISKFLANTGITDISLASGLSGYGIYFLKRLKREKYNTQSYNLYLNQLDSIYNTLEKCILSKDGDSYDISLWYGRSGCLLFISELAKIPQFSKRCETTCDHLRAGILESLADSRFSWDKMQAFFVMYQTDRLNSLQTELNVFFGEFIVSASTKLSELGIANGALYSLFVAILIETKGTYFAEHFLSSIYDGIMLLLKNRSPKELFPYDNQAKAIPIGIDGGMSAVLLSLWSIDSKRYLWLNFFGFFFEEAKILVTNEG
;
A
#
# COMPACT_ATOMS: atom_id res chain seq x y z
N MET A 1 -4.58 -8.88 33.01
CA MET A 1 -3.26 -8.39 32.56
C MET A 1 -3.46 -7.01 31.97
N GLU A 2 -2.75 -6.00 32.46
CA GLU A 2 -2.84 -4.63 31.95
C GLU A 2 -2.31 -4.58 30.51
N LYS A 3 -3.12 -4.05 29.57
CA LYS A 3 -2.70 -3.82 28.17
C LYS A 3 -1.63 -2.72 28.21
N LEU A 4 -0.45 -3.00 27.66
CA LEU A 4 0.53 -1.93 27.43
C LEU A 4 -0.09 -0.96 26.42
N PRO A 5 -0.05 0.37 26.67
CA PRO A 5 -0.53 1.33 25.70
C PRO A 5 0.23 1.15 24.39
N ILE A 6 -0.45 1.23 23.25
CA ILE A 6 0.18 1.16 21.92
C ILE A 6 1.31 2.19 21.78
N ASP A 7 1.16 3.34 22.43
CA ASP A 7 2.17 4.38 22.56
C ASP A 7 3.51 3.88 23.12
N ALA A 8 3.49 3.04 24.16
CA ALA A 8 4.72 2.53 24.75
C ALA A 8 5.42 1.51 23.83
N LEU A 9 4.65 0.74 23.06
CA LEU A 9 5.19 -0.13 22.02
C LEU A 9 5.74 0.70 20.84
N TRP A 10 5.03 1.77 20.45
CA TRP A 10 5.47 2.67 19.40
C TRP A 10 6.85 3.26 19.70
N GLU A 11 7.02 3.84 20.89
CA GLU A 11 8.29 4.41 21.33
C GLU A 11 9.40 3.34 21.40
N LYS A 12 9.09 2.13 21.87
CA LYS A 12 10.06 1.02 21.87
C LYS A 12 10.54 0.70 20.46
N TYR A 13 9.64 0.52 19.50
CA TYR A 13 10.01 0.02 18.16
C TYR A 13 10.47 1.14 17.21
N ILE A 14 10.06 2.39 17.41
CA ILE A 14 10.49 3.50 16.55
C ILE A 14 12.00 3.76 16.65
N HIS A 15 12.62 3.58 17.83
CA HIS A 15 14.07 3.65 17.99
C HIS A 15 14.78 2.55 17.19
N TYR A 16 14.23 1.34 17.16
CA TYR A 16 14.78 0.24 16.36
C TYR A 16 14.63 0.52 14.86
N ALA A 17 13.48 1.05 14.42
CA ALA A 17 13.27 1.47 13.04
C ALA A 17 14.33 2.51 12.65
N HIS A 18 14.49 3.60 13.43
CA HIS A 18 15.48 4.64 13.17
C HIS A 18 16.89 4.06 12.99
N LEU A 19 17.36 3.24 13.93
CA LEU A 19 18.70 2.66 13.84
C LEU A 19 18.88 1.80 12.58
N ASN A 20 17.91 0.94 12.26
CA ASN A 20 18.04 0.02 11.13
C ASN A 20 17.89 0.72 9.78
N SER A 21 17.05 1.76 9.70
CA SER A 21 16.87 2.54 8.47
C SER A 21 18.14 3.21 8.00
N ALA A 22 19.07 3.53 8.92
CA ALA A 22 20.37 4.10 8.55
C ALA A 22 21.24 3.12 7.73
N PHE A 23 21.02 1.81 7.86
CA PHE A 23 21.84 0.77 7.22
C PHE A 23 21.22 0.14 5.97
N ASP A 24 19.91 0.33 5.73
CA ASP A 24 19.23 -0.24 4.57
C ASP A 24 19.43 0.62 3.32
N ASP A 25 20.12 0.10 2.31
CA ASP A 25 20.38 0.83 1.06
C ASP A 25 19.20 0.77 0.06
N ARG A 26 18.14 0.02 0.37
CA ARG A 26 16.96 -0.08 -0.50
C ARG A 26 16.09 1.17 -0.33
N ILE A 27 15.61 1.71 -1.44
CA ILE A 27 14.80 2.94 -1.44
C ILE A 27 13.30 2.67 -1.37
N GLY A 28 12.84 1.44 -1.60
CA GLY A 28 11.44 1.11 -1.82
C GLY A 28 10.51 1.36 -0.62
N ILE A 29 9.22 1.46 -0.91
CA ILE A 29 8.17 1.53 0.12
C ILE A 29 7.80 0.14 0.63
N LEU A 30 7.93 -0.91 -0.18
CA LEU A 30 7.64 -2.28 0.24
C LEU A 30 8.77 -2.93 1.02
N ASP A 31 10.02 -2.48 0.83
CA ASP A 31 11.20 -3.16 1.39
C ASP A 31 12.26 -2.23 2.01
N GLY A 32 12.18 -0.90 1.84
CA GLY A 32 13.31 -0.01 2.11
C GLY A 32 12.98 1.28 2.85
N LYS A 33 13.91 2.24 2.74
CA LYS A 33 13.93 3.53 3.47
C LYS A 33 12.68 4.38 3.29
N SER A 34 12.00 4.33 2.14
CA SER A 34 10.76 5.09 1.96
C SER A 34 9.68 4.69 2.96
N SER A 35 9.62 3.40 3.34
CA SER A 35 8.68 2.91 4.35
C SER A 35 8.96 3.50 5.73
N ALA A 36 10.24 3.65 6.07
CA ALA A 36 10.68 4.23 7.32
C ALA A 36 10.38 5.72 7.38
N ILE A 37 10.63 6.46 6.30
CA ILE A 37 10.30 7.89 6.21
C ILE A 37 8.80 8.09 6.39
N LEU A 38 7.96 7.25 5.75
CA LEU A 38 6.51 7.25 5.94
C LEU A 38 6.13 6.95 7.40
N LEU A 39 6.77 5.96 8.02
CA LEU A 39 6.55 5.65 9.43
C LEU A 39 6.89 6.83 10.34
N PHE A 40 8.03 7.50 10.12
CA PHE A 40 8.45 8.64 10.92
C PHE A 40 7.55 9.87 10.72
N SER A 41 7.06 10.11 9.50
CA SER A 41 6.18 11.24 9.21
C SER A 41 4.79 11.11 9.85
N GLU A 42 4.32 9.89 10.12
CA GLU A 42 3.09 9.68 10.90
C GLU A 42 3.30 9.69 12.42
N HIS A 43 4.54 9.78 12.89
CA HIS A 43 4.84 9.84 14.31
C HIS A 43 4.25 11.08 14.99
N LYS A 44 3.80 10.94 16.24
CA LYS A 44 3.24 12.05 17.04
C LYS A 44 4.31 13.05 17.52
N ASN A 45 5.48 12.54 17.90
CA ASN A 45 6.65 13.35 18.26
C ASN A 45 7.19 14.10 17.03
N LYS A 46 7.23 15.44 17.13
CA LYS A 46 7.69 16.35 16.08
C LYS A 46 9.15 16.11 15.66
N TYR A 47 10.01 15.63 16.56
CA TYR A 47 11.40 15.28 16.23
C TYR A 47 11.44 14.19 15.15
N TYR A 48 10.69 13.10 15.34
CA TYR A 48 10.60 12.04 14.34
C TYR A 48 9.95 12.53 13.05
N ARG A 49 8.85 13.27 13.17
CA ARG A 49 8.09 13.75 12.03
C ARG A 49 8.86 14.73 11.16
N ASN A 50 9.51 15.71 11.74
CA ASN A 50 10.04 16.86 10.99
C ASN A 50 11.56 16.84 10.85
N GLU A 51 12.28 16.17 11.76
CA GLU A 51 13.75 16.13 11.69
C GLU A 51 14.21 14.79 11.14
N VAL A 52 13.81 13.67 11.77
CA VAL A 52 14.26 12.34 11.35
C VAL A 52 13.76 12.01 9.94
N SER A 53 12.47 12.20 9.67
CA SER A 53 11.92 11.88 8.34
C SER A 53 12.58 12.71 7.23
N VAL A 54 12.87 14.00 7.48
CA VAL A 54 13.49 14.91 6.52
C VAL A 54 14.96 14.56 6.30
N ASN A 55 15.71 14.24 7.36
CA ASN A 55 17.10 13.80 7.22
C ASN A 55 17.20 12.54 6.37
N PHE A 56 16.36 11.53 6.64
CA PHE A 56 16.32 10.32 5.83
C PHE A 56 15.86 10.59 4.40
N LEU A 57 14.97 11.57 4.20
CA LEU A 57 14.56 11.98 2.86
C LEU A 57 15.70 12.64 2.09
N SER A 58 16.51 13.49 2.73
CA SER A 58 17.70 14.08 2.09
C SER A 58 18.65 12.99 1.59
N ASP A 59 18.97 12.00 2.44
CA ASP A 59 19.80 10.86 2.05
C ASP A 59 19.18 10.05 0.90
N LEU A 60 17.85 9.91 0.88
CA LEU A 60 17.11 9.21 -0.18
C LEU A 60 17.15 9.99 -1.49
N ILE A 61 17.03 11.32 -1.45
CA ILE A 61 17.06 12.20 -2.64
C ILE A 61 18.42 12.13 -3.32
N GLU A 62 19.52 12.10 -2.55
CA GLU A 62 20.87 11.91 -3.12
C GLU A 62 21.01 10.61 -3.92
N GLN A 63 20.25 9.57 -3.56
CA GLN A 63 20.26 8.27 -4.24
C GLN A 63 19.39 8.22 -5.50
N ILE A 64 18.48 9.19 -5.71
CA ILE A 64 17.54 9.20 -6.85
C ILE A 64 18.30 9.17 -8.18
N ASN A 65 19.36 9.97 -8.31
CA ASN A 65 20.13 10.10 -9.56
C ASN A 65 20.88 8.82 -9.96
N PHE A 66 21.12 7.92 -9.01
CA PHE A 66 21.87 6.68 -9.23
C PHE A 66 20.96 5.46 -9.39
N ASN A 67 19.69 5.56 -8.97
CA ASN A 67 18.77 4.44 -9.00
C ASN A 67 18.09 4.29 -10.37
N ARG A 68 17.94 3.04 -10.82
CA ARG A 68 17.28 2.68 -12.10
C ARG A 68 16.02 1.85 -11.91
N LEU A 69 15.63 1.56 -10.67
CA LEU A 69 14.37 0.90 -10.35
C LEU A 69 13.27 1.95 -10.33
N PHE A 70 12.33 1.85 -11.27
CA PHE A 70 11.25 2.83 -11.41
C PHE A 70 9.92 2.37 -10.78
N SER A 71 9.85 1.16 -10.23
CA SER A 71 8.60 0.58 -9.74
C SER A 71 8.03 1.26 -8.50
N LEU A 72 6.74 1.02 -8.24
CA LEU A 72 6.02 1.61 -7.12
C LEU A 72 6.52 1.07 -5.78
N GLY A 73 6.65 -0.26 -5.68
CA GLY A 73 7.03 -0.92 -4.44
C GLY A 73 8.49 -0.75 -4.07
N TYR A 74 9.37 -0.75 -5.07
CA TYR A 74 10.82 -0.91 -4.88
C TYR A 74 11.65 0.28 -5.39
N GLY A 75 11.01 1.23 -6.08
CA GLY A 75 11.70 2.18 -6.91
C GLY A 75 11.20 3.62 -6.80
N LEU A 76 11.61 4.41 -7.78
CA LEU A 76 11.46 5.85 -7.78
C LEU A 76 10.01 6.34 -7.87
N THR A 77 9.07 5.58 -8.46
CA THR A 77 7.66 6.02 -8.45
C THR A 77 7.07 5.99 -7.04
N GLY A 78 7.43 5.00 -6.21
CA GLY A 78 7.09 4.99 -4.79
C GLY A 78 7.68 6.17 -4.03
N VAL A 79 8.95 6.49 -4.30
CA VAL A 79 9.63 7.67 -3.74
C VAL A 79 8.92 8.97 -4.15
N GLY A 80 8.55 9.12 -5.42
CA GLY A 80 7.86 10.31 -5.90
C GLY A 80 6.52 10.53 -5.18
N ILE A 81 5.77 9.46 -4.93
CA ILE A 81 4.53 9.51 -4.14
C ILE A 81 4.80 9.85 -2.67
N LEU A 82 5.91 9.36 -2.11
CA LEU A 82 6.33 9.72 -0.75
C LEU A 82 6.59 11.21 -0.62
N ILE A 83 7.31 11.80 -1.56
CA ILE A 83 7.57 13.24 -1.52
C ILE A 83 6.27 14.03 -1.63
N ASP A 84 5.37 13.66 -2.55
CA ASP A 84 4.03 14.27 -2.63
C ASP A 84 3.29 14.20 -1.29
N TYR A 85 3.32 13.04 -0.65
CA TYR A 85 2.70 12.84 0.65
C TYR A 85 3.29 13.76 1.72
N LEU A 86 4.61 13.89 1.79
CA LEU A 86 5.27 14.75 2.78
C LEU A 86 4.97 16.24 2.54
N VAL A 87 4.84 16.66 1.28
CA VAL A 87 4.43 18.02 0.91
C VAL A 87 2.98 18.28 1.33
N GLU A 88 2.06 17.38 1.01
CA GLU A 88 0.64 17.48 1.40
C GLU A 88 0.47 17.58 2.93
N ARG A 89 1.40 16.99 3.70
CA ARG A 89 1.40 16.99 5.16
C ARG A 89 2.15 18.16 5.79
N GLY A 90 2.75 19.05 4.98
CA GLY A 90 3.57 20.17 5.46
C GLY A 90 4.85 19.75 6.17
N VAL A 91 5.36 18.54 5.87
CA VAL A 91 6.66 18.06 6.36
C VAL A 91 7.78 18.54 5.45
N LEU A 92 7.49 18.71 4.15
CA LEU A 92 8.41 19.23 3.14
C LEU A 92 7.79 20.44 2.44
N ASP A 93 8.54 21.54 2.33
CA ASP A 93 8.08 22.75 1.65
C ASP A 93 8.37 22.73 0.13
N GLU A 94 9.35 21.92 -0.29
CA GLU A 94 9.78 21.84 -1.69
C GLU A 94 8.78 21.06 -2.56
N SER A 95 8.50 21.58 -3.77
CA SER A 95 7.62 20.89 -4.70
C SER A 95 8.27 19.63 -5.23
N SER A 96 7.58 18.49 -5.11
CA SER A 96 8.07 17.24 -5.67
C SER A 96 8.23 17.27 -7.21
N ILE A 97 7.58 18.22 -7.91
CA ILE A 97 7.69 18.37 -9.38
C ILE A 97 9.11 18.77 -9.75
N ASP A 98 9.69 19.70 -8.98
CA ASP A 98 11.04 20.19 -9.23
C ASP A 98 12.06 19.07 -9.01
N ILE A 99 11.83 18.23 -8.00
CA ILE A 99 12.70 17.09 -7.66
C ILE A 99 12.59 15.96 -8.69
N PHE A 100 11.40 15.71 -9.27
CA PHE A 100 11.14 14.49 -10.07
C PHE A 100 10.98 14.69 -11.58
N SER A 101 10.96 15.91 -12.10
CA SER A 101 10.70 16.15 -13.53
C SER A 101 11.60 15.34 -14.49
N ASP A 102 12.91 15.27 -14.23
CA ASP A 102 13.85 14.46 -15.02
C ASP A 102 13.64 12.95 -14.85
N VAL A 103 13.26 12.52 -13.63
CA VAL A 103 12.94 11.12 -13.34
C VAL A 103 11.68 10.70 -14.09
N GLU A 104 10.65 11.55 -14.16
CA GLU A 104 9.42 11.28 -14.89
C GLU A 104 9.64 11.12 -16.39
N LEU A 105 10.54 11.92 -16.96
CA LEU A 105 10.97 11.76 -18.34
C LEU A 105 11.61 10.38 -18.56
N ASN A 106 12.46 9.93 -17.62
CA ASN A 106 13.10 8.62 -17.68
C ASN A 106 12.11 7.47 -17.51
N ILE A 107 11.14 7.59 -16.59
CA ILE A 107 10.04 6.61 -16.43
C ILE A 107 9.24 6.51 -17.73
N SER A 108 8.86 7.64 -18.32
CA SER A 108 8.10 7.69 -19.58
C SER A 108 8.86 7.02 -20.73
N LYS A 109 10.17 7.30 -20.85
CA LYS A 109 11.04 6.64 -21.84
C LYS A 109 11.18 5.15 -21.58
N PHE A 110 11.29 4.74 -20.32
CA PHE A 110 11.39 3.34 -19.92
C PHE A 110 10.12 2.57 -20.31
N LEU A 111 8.94 3.11 -20.00
CA LEU A 111 7.66 2.51 -20.36
C LEU A 111 7.47 2.37 -21.87
N ALA A 112 7.90 3.36 -22.64
CA ALA A 112 7.80 3.32 -24.10
C ALA A 112 8.72 2.27 -24.77
N ASN A 113 9.84 1.92 -24.13
CA ASN A 113 10.90 1.13 -24.77
C ASN A 113 11.04 -0.31 -24.27
N THR A 114 10.53 -0.65 -23.08
CA THR A 114 10.82 -1.96 -22.46
C THR A 114 9.78 -3.04 -22.73
N GLY A 115 8.57 -2.67 -23.19
CA GLY A 115 7.51 -3.63 -23.46
C GLY A 115 7.08 -4.41 -22.21
N ILE A 116 6.94 -3.71 -21.07
CA ILE A 116 6.58 -4.31 -19.78
C ILE A 116 5.27 -5.10 -19.90
N THR A 117 5.30 -6.34 -19.42
CA THR A 117 4.12 -7.22 -19.35
C THR A 117 3.72 -7.58 -17.91
N ASP A 118 4.56 -7.22 -16.92
CA ASP A 118 4.23 -7.37 -15.51
C ASP A 118 3.05 -6.46 -15.17
N ILE A 119 1.94 -7.05 -14.72
CA ILE A 119 0.72 -6.33 -14.38
C ILE A 119 0.71 -5.82 -12.94
N SER A 120 1.62 -6.29 -12.10
CA SER A 120 1.59 -6.11 -10.65
C SER A 120 1.55 -4.66 -10.19
N LEU A 121 1.06 -4.45 -8.96
CA LEU A 121 1.09 -3.15 -8.30
C LEU A 121 2.51 -2.81 -7.82
N ALA A 122 3.25 -3.80 -7.31
CA ALA A 122 4.58 -3.59 -6.74
C ALA A 122 5.64 -3.24 -7.79
N SER A 123 5.68 -3.94 -8.93
CA SER A 123 6.73 -3.78 -9.95
C SER A 123 6.24 -3.45 -11.35
N GLY A 124 4.95 -3.66 -11.62
CA GLY A 124 4.38 -3.65 -12.96
C GLY A 124 3.56 -2.42 -13.32
N LEU A 125 2.82 -2.58 -14.42
CA LEU A 125 1.98 -1.57 -15.07
C LEU A 125 0.97 -0.93 -14.11
N SER A 126 0.38 -1.69 -13.18
CA SER A 126 -0.58 -1.13 -12.22
C SER A 126 0.10 -0.15 -11.26
N GLY A 127 1.34 -0.42 -10.85
CA GLY A 127 2.13 0.49 -10.02
C GLY A 127 2.43 1.81 -10.72
N TYR A 128 2.88 1.75 -11.98
CA TYR A 128 3.06 2.95 -12.80
C TYR A 128 1.73 3.69 -13.02
N GLY A 129 0.64 2.96 -13.20
CA GLY A 129 -0.70 3.51 -13.32
C GLY A 129 -1.12 4.32 -12.09
N ILE A 130 -0.94 3.78 -10.88
CA ILE A 130 -1.23 4.50 -9.63
C ILE A 130 -0.38 5.76 -9.50
N TYR A 131 0.90 5.69 -9.87
CA TYR A 131 1.78 6.86 -9.89
C TYR A 131 1.24 7.99 -10.77
N PHE A 132 0.97 7.71 -12.05
CA PHE A 132 0.47 8.73 -12.97
C PHE A 132 -0.95 9.19 -12.62
N LEU A 133 -1.76 8.34 -12.00
CA LEU A 133 -3.08 8.74 -11.48
C LEU A 133 -2.93 9.78 -10.37
N LYS A 134 -1.97 9.62 -9.46
CA LYS A 134 -1.66 10.61 -8.42
C LYS A 134 -1.17 11.93 -9.02
N ARG A 135 -0.23 11.86 -9.98
CA ARG A 135 0.26 13.05 -10.69
C ARG A 135 -0.87 13.81 -11.39
N LEU A 136 -1.77 13.08 -12.07
CA LEU A 136 -2.94 13.66 -12.72
C LEU A 136 -3.87 14.38 -11.73
N LYS A 137 -4.14 13.79 -10.55
CA LYS A 137 -4.98 14.41 -9.52
C LYS A 137 -4.39 15.72 -8.99
N ARG A 138 -3.06 15.81 -8.89
CA ARG A 138 -2.34 17.01 -8.44
C ARG A 138 -2.31 18.11 -9.52
N GLU A 139 -1.98 17.76 -10.76
CA GLU A 139 -1.83 18.72 -11.87
C GLU A 139 -3.15 19.09 -12.57
N LYS A 140 -4.30 18.96 -11.90
CA LYS A 140 -5.62 19.23 -12.49
C LYS A 140 -5.75 20.64 -13.12
N TYR A 141 -4.93 21.59 -12.68
CA TYR A 141 -4.96 22.99 -13.13
C TYR A 141 -3.88 23.33 -14.16
N ASN A 142 -2.95 22.41 -14.46
CA ASN A 142 -1.93 22.58 -15.49
C ASN A 142 -2.27 21.73 -16.72
N THR A 143 -2.86 22.36 -17.74
CA THR A 143 -3.39 21.66 -18.91
C THR A 143 -2.35 20.83 -19.67
N GLN A 144 -1.09 21.28 -19.74
CA GLN A 144 -0.05 20.57 -20.47
C GLN A 144 0.34 19.28 -19.74
N SER A 145 0.70 19.37 -18.47
CA SER A 145 1.04 18.20 -17.63
C SER A 145 -0.13 17.22 -17.52
N TYR A 146 -1.34 17.75 -17.35
CA TYR A 146 -2.57 16.94 -17.28
C TYR A 146 -2.76 16.05 -18.52
N ASN A 147 -2.63 16.62 -19.72
CA ASN A 147 -2.76 15.85 -20.97
C ASN A 147 -1.63 14.82 -21.14
N LEU A 148 -0.40 15.14 -20.72
CA LEU A 148 0.71 14.19 -20.75
C LEU A 148 0.41 12.97 -19.85
N TYR A 149 -0.04 13.19 -18.63
CA TYR A 149 -0.38 12.11 -17.70
C TYR A 149 -1.59 11.29 -18.16
N LEU A 150 -2.61 11.93 -18.76
CA LEU A 150 -3.71 11.19 -19.39
C LEU A 150 -3.23 10.26 -20.49
N ASN A 151 -2.34 10.73 -21.37
CA ASN A 151 -1.78 9.91 -22.43
C ASN A 151 -0.95 8.73 -21.88
N GLN A 152 -0.20 8.95 -20.80
CA GLN A 152 0.54 7.87 -20.14
C GLN A 152 -0.41 6.83 -19.54
N LEU A 153 -1.48 7.27 -18.86
CA LEU A 153 -2.50 6.39 -18.31
C LEU A 153 -3.20 5.58 -19.41
N ASP A 154 -3.50 6.19 -20.56
CA ASP A 154 -4.08 5.47 -21.70
C ASP A 154 -3.12 4.42 -22.25
N SER A 155 -1.84 4.74 -22.43
CA SER A 155 -0.82 3.78 -22.89
C SER A 155 -0.63 2.62 -21.92
N ILE A 156 -0.57 2.90 -20.60
CA ILE A 156 -0.47 1.88 -19.55
C ILE A 156 -1.70 0.98 -19.58
N TYR A 157 -2.90 1.56 -19.60
CA TYR A 157 -4.14 0.79 -19.62
C TYR A 157 -4.27 -0.07 -20.89
N ASN A 158 -3.93 0.46 -22.07
CA ASN A 158 -3.89 -0.31 -23.32
C ASN A 158 -3.01 -1.56 -23.23
N THR A 159 -1.84 -1.44 -22.60
CA THR A 159 -0.90 -2.56 -22.44
C THR A 159 -1.41 -3.53 -21.40
N LEU A 160 -1.86 -3.02 -20.25
CA LEU A 160 -2.39 -3.81 -19.15
C LEU A 160 -3.62 -4.63 -19.57
N GLU A 161 -4.56 -4.02 -20.30
CA GLU A 161 -5.75 -4.68 -20.85
C GLU A 161 -5.37 -5.87 -21.73
N LYS A 162 -4.38 -5.70 -22.63
CA LYS A 162 -3.88 -6.80 -23.47
C LYS A 162 -3.27 -7.92 -22.64
N CYS A 163 -2.48 -7.59 -21.61
CA CYS A 163 -1.86 -8.58 -20.72
C CYS A 163 -2.93 -9.38 -19.95
N ILE A 164 -3.91 -8.69 -19.36
CA ILE A 164 -5.00 -9.31 -18.60
C ILE A 164 -5.84 -10.24 -19.47
N LEU A 165 -6.20 -9.80 -20.68
CA LEU A 165 -7.03 -10.57 -21.60
C LEU A 165 -6.27 -11.65 -22.38
N SER A 166 -4.95 -11.71 -22.24
CA SER A 166 -4.13 -12.80 -22.79
C SER A 166 -4.19 -14.03 -21.90
N LYS A 167 -3.89 -15.22 -22.45
CA LYS A 167 -3.85 -16.49 -21.69
C LYS A 167 -2.85 -16.47 -20.53
N ASP A 168 -1.86 -15.58 -20.57
CA ASP A 168 -0.86 -15.43 -19.50
C ASP A 168 -1.44 -14.69 -18.28
N GLY A 169 -2.59 -14.01 -18.42
CA GLY A 169 -3.30 -13.35 -17.33
C GLY A 169 -3.78 -14.30 -16.22
N ASP A 170 -3.92 -15.61 -16.53
CA ASP A 170 -4.27 -16.69 -15.59
C ASP A 170 -3.11 -17.15 -14.70
N SER A 171 -1.88 -16.72 -14.99
CA SER A 171 -0.70 -17.09 -14.19
C SER A 171 -0.49 -16.25 -12.94
N TYR A 172 -1.13 -15.07 -12.86
CA TYR A 172 -0.99 -14.15 -11.73
C TYR A 172 -1.84 -14.58 -10.54
N ASP A 173 -1.29 -14.45 -9.34
CA ASP A 173 -2.02 -14.69 -8.09
C ASP A 173 -3.10 -13.62 -7.84
N ILE A 174 -3.78 -13.72 -6.69
CA ILE A 174 -4.81 -12.77 -6.27
C ILE A 174 -4.34 -11.75 -5.23
N SER A 175 -3.03 -11.70 -4.94
CA SER A 175 -2.48 -10.75 -3.98
C SER A 175 -2.64 -9.31 -4.47
N LEU A 176 -2.60 -8.36 -3.53
CA LEU A 176 -2.59 -6.94 -3.81
C LEU A 176 -1.30 -6.52 -4.52
N TRP A 177 -0.16 -7.04 -4.06
CA TRP A 177 1.15 -6.56 -4.51
C TRP A 177 1.53 -7.11 -5.89
N TYR A 178 1.31 -8.40 -6.12
CA TYR A 178 1.82 -9.11 -7.31
C TYR A 178 0.72 -9.62 -8.23
N GLY A 179 -0.54 -9.53 -7.79
CA GLY A 179 -1.65 -10.22 -8.43
C GLY A 179 -2.71 -9.34 -9.07
N ARG A 180 -3.80 -10.02 -9.42
CA ARG A 180 -5.00 -9.46 -10.06
C ARG A 180 -5.69 -8.40 -9.20
N SER A 181 -5.58 -8.48 -7.88
CA SER A 181 -6.23 -7.52 -6.98
C SER A 181 -5.59 -6.13 -7.08
N GLY A 182 -4.26 -6.04 -7.16
CA GLY A 182 -3.59 -4.76 -7.43
C GLY A 182 -4.01 -4.12 -8.75
N CYS A 183 -4.22 -4.96 -9.77
CA CYS A 183 -4.71 -4.51 -11.08
C CYS A 183 -6.15 -3.99 -11.00
N LEU A 184 -7.03 -4.73 -10.32
CA LEU A 184 -8.42 -4.33 -10.13
C LEU A 184 -8.52 -2.99 -9.40
N LEU A 185 -7.68 -2.78 -8.37
CA LEU A 185 -7.60 -1.52 -7.64
C LEU A 185 -7.27 -0.35 -8.58
N PHE A 186 -6.18 -0.47 -9.35
CA PHE A 186 -5.78 0.58 -10.29
C PHE A 186 -6.88 0.86 -11.34
N ILE A 187 -7.39 -0.18 -12.01
CA ILE A 187 -8.37 0.02 -13.09
C ILE A 187 -9.70 0.57 -12.53
N SER A 188 -10.10 0.19 -11.31
CA SER A 188 -11.28 0.75 -10.66
C SER A 188 -11.12 2.24 -10.38
N GLU A 189 -9.94 2.68 -9.95
CA GLU A 189 -9.64 4.10 -9.76
C GLU A 189 -9.56 4.87 -11.08
N LEU A 190 -8.96 4.25 -12.11
CA LEU A 190 -8.94 4.82 -13.46
C LEU A 190 -10.36 5.00 -14.02
N ALA A 191 -11.26 4.05 -13.77
CA ALA A 191 -12.66 4.10 -14.21
C ALA A 191 -13.47 5.26 -13.60
N LYS A 192 -12.98 5.88 -12.51
CA LYS A 192 -13.59 7.10 -11.94
C LYS A 192 -13.34 8.34 -12.81
N ILE A 193 -12.40 8.27 -13.76
CA ILE A 193 -12.16 9.33 -14.74
C ILE A 193 -13.13 9.14 -15.92
N PRO A 194 -13.93 10.15 -16.30
CA PRO A 194 -14.98 10.00 -17.31
C PRO A 194 -14.52 9.43 -18.66
N GLN A 195 -13.29 9.76 -19.08
CA GLN A 195 -12.71 9.29 -20.35
C GLN A 195 -12.43 7.78 -20.36
N PHE A 196 -12.17 7.18 -19.20
CA PHE A 196 -11.85 5.76 -19.04
C PHE A 196 -13.04 4.92 -18.58
N SER A 197 -14.04 5.55 -17.95
CA SER A 197 -15.13 4.89 -17.23
C SER A 197 -15.74 3.71 -17.97
N LYS A 198 -16.26 3.92 -19.20
CA LYS A 198 -16.90 2.86 -20.00
C LYS A 198 -15.91 1.79 -20.49
N ARG A 199 -14.67 2.19 -20.76
CA ARG A 199 -13.66 1.31 -21.34
C ARG A 199 -13.17 0.30 -20.30
N CYS A 200 -12.95 0.76 -19.08
CA CYS A 200 -12.49 -0.06 -17.97
C CYS A 200 -13.51 -1.10 -17.47
N GLU A 201 -14.80 -0.96 -17.80
CA GLU A 201 -15.86 -1.85 -17.29
C GLU A 201 -15.58 -3.32 -17.60
N THR A 202 -15.34 -3.64 -18.87
CA THR A 202 -15.07 -5.02 -19.32
C THR A 202 -13.85 -5.62 -18.62
N THR A 203 -12.76 -4.87 -18.50
CA THR A 203 -11.54 -5.34 -17.85
C THR A 203 -11.75 -5.55 -16.34
N CYS A 204 -12.45 -4.63 -15.67
CA CYS A 204 -12.81 -4.78 -14.26
C CYS A 204 -13.69 -6.01 -14.02
N ASP A 205 -14.69 -6.24 -14.86
CA ASP A 205 -15.59 -7.39 -14.72
C ASP A 205 -14.85 -8.72 -14.93
N HIS A 206 -13.93 -8.77 -15.89
CA HIS A 206 -13.06 -9.92 -16.10
C HIS A 206 -12.17 -10.20 -14.87
N LEU A 207 -11.51 -9.17 -14.33
CA LEU A 207 -10.70 -9.31 -13.12
C LEU A 207 -11.53 -9.74 -11.90
N ARG A 208 -12.70 -9.13 -11.69
CA ARG A 208 -13.60 -9.50 -10.58
C ARG A 208 -14.03 -10.95 -10.69
N ALA A 209 -14.40 -11.42 -11.88
CA ALA A 209 -14.78 -12.80 -12.09
C ALA A 209 -13.64 -13.78 -11.73
N GLY A 210 -12.42 -13.52 -12.23
CA GLY A 210 -11.26 -14.37 -11.92
C GLY A 210 -10.84 -14.34 -10.44
N ILE A 211 -10.98 -13.18 -9.77
CA ILE A 211 -10.76 -13.06 -8.33
C ILE A 211 -11.83 -13.83 -7.56
N LEU A 212 -13.11 -13.69 -7.91
CA LEU A 212 -14.21 -14.42 -7.26
C LEU A 212 -14.06 -15.93 -7.40
N GLU A 213 -13.69 -16.43 -8.57
CA GLU A 213 -13.42 -17.86 -8.78
C GLU A 213 -12.30 -18.35 -7.84
N SER A 214 -11.23 -17.56 -7.70
CA SER A 214 -10.12 -17.88 -6.80
C SER A 214 -10.53 -17.79 -5.32
N LEU A 215 -11.42 -16.86 -4.96
CA LEU A 215 -11.96 -16.73 -3.61
C LEU A 215 -12.85 -17.92 -3.25
N ALA A 216 -13.67 -18.39 -4.20
CA ALA A 216 -14.53 -19.56 -4.06
C ALA A 216 -13.77 -20.90 -3.95
N ASP A 217 -12.50 -20.95 -4.36
CA ASP A 217 -11.66 -22.14 -4.18
C ASP A 217 -11.53 -22.51 -2.69
N SER A 218 -11.77 -23.77 -2.34
CA SER A 218 -11.60 -24.27 -0.97
C SER A 218 -10.16 -24.19 -0.42
N ARG A 219 -9.14 -24.04 -1.28
CA ARG A 219 -7.74 -23.92 -0.87
C ARG A 219 -7.52 -22.62 -0.09
N PHE A 220 -6.95 -22.77 1.09
CA PHE A 220 -6.60 -21.64 1.95
C PHE A 220 -5.34 -20.93 1.43
N SER A 221 -5.42 -19.61 1.28
CA SER A 221 -4.26 -18.72 1.13
C SER A 221 -4.53 -17.40 1.85
N TRP A 222 -3.50 -16.84 2.48
CA TRP A 222 -3.56 -15.53 3.11
C TRP A 222 -3.72 -14.39 2.08
N ASP A 223 -3.33 -14.60 0.83
CA ASP A 223 -3.54 -13.61 -0.25
C ASP A 223 -5.02 -13.30 -0.48
N LYS A 224 -5.91 -14.25 -0.14
CA LYS A 224 -7.36 -14.04 -0.17
C LYS A 224 -7.77 -12.87 0.70
N MET A 225 -7.10 -12.61 1.83
CA MET A 225 -7.40 -11.46 2.67
C MET A 225 -7.19 -10.14 1.92
N GLN A 226 -6.09 -10.05 1.16
CA GLN A 226 -5.79 -8.87 0.35
C GLN A 226 -6.82 -8.70 -0.78
N ALA A 227 -7.20 -9.82 -1.42
CA ALA A 227 -8.22 -9.83 -2.45
C ALA A 227 -9.59 -9.40 -1.92
N PHE A 228 -10.04 -9.93 -0.77
CA PHE A 228 -11.25 -9.48 -0.11
C PHE A 228 -11.20 -7.97 0.14
N PHE A 229 -10.12 -7.49 0.76
CA PHE A 229 -9.96 -6.07 1.04
C PHE A 229 -10.15 -5.22 -0.22
N VAL A 230 -9.44 -5.54 -1.31
CA VAL A 230 -9.60 -4.81 -2.58
C VAL A 230 -11.02 -4.90 -3.13
N MET A 231 -11.61 -6.11 -3.19
CA MET A 231 -12.96 -6.30 -3.72
C MET A 231 -13.95 -5.37 -3.01
N TYR A 232 -13.93 -5.35 -1.67
CA TYR A 232 -14.78 -4.46 -0.86
C TYR A 232 -14.54 -2.96 -1.08
N GLN A 233 -13.32 -2.55 -1.44
CA GLN A 233 -13.00 -1.14 -1.70
C GLN A 233 -13.38 -0.70 -3.11
N THR A 234 -13.55 -1.62 -4.06
CA THR A 234 -13.90 -1.27 -5.44
C THR A 234 -15.41 -1.04 -5.60
N ASP A 235 -15.78 -0.03 -6.39
CA ASP A 235 -17.19 0.28 -6.66
C ASP A 235 -17.87 -0.87 -7.42
N ARG A 236 -19.21 -0.96 -7.30
CA ARG A 236 -20.10 -1.92 -7.99
C ARG A 236 -20.14 -3.35 -7.44
N LEU A 237 -20.05 -3.52 -6.12
CA LEU A 237 -20.32 -4.82 -5.49
C LEU A 237 -21.81 -5.14 -5.28
N ASN A 238 -22.75 -4.24 -5.54
CA ASN A 238 -24.14 -4.42 -5.10
C ASN A 238 -24.78 -5.77 -5.49
N SER A 239 -24.47 -6.32 -6.67
CA SER A 239 -24.96 -7.63 -7.11
C SER A 239 -24.19 -8.82 -6.54
N LEU A 240 -22.94 -8.61 -6.11
CA LEU A 240 -22.00 -9.64 -5.64
C LEU A 240 -21.80 -9.60 -4.11
N GLN A 241 -22.35 -8.60 -3.42
CA GLN A 241 -22.08 -8.32 -2.02
C GLN A 241 -22.45 -9.51 -1.11
N THR A 242 -23.60 -10.14 -1.39
CA THR A 242 -24.06 -11.30 -0.63
C THR A 242 -23.10 -12.48 -0.78
N GLU A 243 -22.70 -12.79 -2.01
CA GLU A 243 -21.77 -13.87 -2.31
C GLU A 243 -20.39 -13.61 -1.69
N LEU A 244 -19.87 -12.38 -1.83
CA LEU A 244 -18.61 -11.96 -1.24
C LEU A 244 -18.62 -12.09 0.29
N ASN A 245 -19.73 -11.72 0.94
CA ASN A 245 -19.88 -11.88 2.39
C ASN A 245 -19.87 -13.35 2.82
N VAL A 246 -20.47 -14.25 2.03
CA VAL A 246 -20.44 -15.70 2.29
C VAL A 246 -19.01 -16.22 2.20
N PHE A 247 -18.31 -15.97 1.10
CA PHE A 247 -16.92 -16.41 0.93
C PHE A 247 -16.00 -15.80 1.99
N PHE A 248 -16.20 -14.53 2.35
CA PHE A 248 -15.40 -13.90 3.38
C PHE A 248 -15.66 -14.54 4.75
N GLY A 249 -16.92 -14.82 5.10
CA GLY A 249 -17.27 -15.54 6.32
C GLY A 249 -16.60 -16.92 6.42
N GLU A 250 -16.67 -17.71 5.34
CA GLU A 250 -16.01 -19.02 5.26
C GLU A 250 -14.49 -18.91 5.40
N PHE A 251 -13.89 -17.94 4.71
CA PHE A 251 -12.47 -17.65 4.83
C PHE A 251 -12.07 -17.26 6.26
N ILE A 252 -12.84 -16.40 6.93
CA ILE A 252 -12.58 -16.00 8.32
C ILE A 252 -12.58 -17.22 9.26
N VAL A 253 -13.53 -18.15 9.09
CA VAL A 253 -13.56 -19.40 9.87
C VAL A 253 -12.30 -20.22 9.63
N SER A 254 -11.90 -20.41 8.38
CA SER A 254 -10.67 -21.15 8.03
C SER A 254 -9.42 -20.45 8.58
N ALA A 255 -9.30 -19.15 8.38
CA ALA A 255 -8.19 -18.31 8.81
C ALA A 255 -8.01 -18.33 10.34
N SER A 256 -9.12 -18.36 11.09
CA SER A 256 -9.10 -18.43 12.56
C SER A 256 -8.36 -19.67 13.07
N THR A 257 -8.40 -20.77 12.32
CA THR A 257 -7.69 -22.02 12.69
C THR A 257 -6.20 -21.99 12.34
N LYS A 258 -5.75 -21.02 11.55
CA LYS A 258 -4.39 -20.92 11.00
C LYS A 258 -3.62 -19.69 11.46
N LEU A 259 -4.10 -19.00 12.50
CA LEU A 259 -3.45 -17.80 13.02
C LEU A 259 -1.99 -18.02 13.43
N SER A 260 -1.61 -19.23 13.82
CA SER A 260 -0.21 -19.56 14.15
C SER A 260 0.74 -19.55 12.95
N GLU A 261 0.22 -19.67 11.72
CA GLU A 261 0.99 -19.60 10.47
C GLU A 261 1.21 -18.14 10.02
N LEU A 262 0.51 -17.18 10.64
CA LEU A 262 0.51 -15.79 10.23
C LEU A 262 1.72 -15.05 10.82
N GLY A 263 2.62 -14.61 9.95
CA GLY A 263 3.73 -13.73 10.34
C GLY A 263 3.23 -12.40 10.90
N ILE A 264 3.99 -11.79 11.81
CA ILE A 264 3.57 -10.59 12.56
C ILE A 264 3.22 -9.40 11.64
N ALA A 265 4.00 -9.18 10.58
CA ALA A 265 3.77 -8.10 9.61
C ALA A 265 2.45 -8.27 8.87
N ASN A 266 2.22 -9.45 8.28
CA ASN A 266 0.97 -9.77 7.60
C ASN A 266 -0.21 -9.77 8.58
N GLY A 267 -0.03 -10.27 9.80
CA GLY A 267 -1.05 -10.19 10.84
C GLY A 267 -1.48 -8.76 11.12
N ALA A 268 -0.53 -7.84 11.24
CA ALA A 268 -0.84 -6.44 11.53
C ALA A 268 -1.55 -5.78 10.34
N LEU A 269 -1.04 -5.99 9.12
CA LEU A 269 -1.64 -5.48 7.89
C LEU A 269 -3.06 -6.02 7.68
N TYR A 270 -3.28 -7.32 7.88
CA TYR A 270 -4.60 -7.93 7.77
C TYR A 270 -5.55 -7.50 8.88
N SER A 271 -5.05 -7.25 10.10
CA SER A 271 -5.84 -6.63 11.16
C SER A 271 -6.34 -5.25 10.73
N LEU A 272 -5.47 -4.45 10.09
CA LEU A 272 -5.86 -3.14 9.55
C LEU A 272 -6.92 -3.29 8.48
N PHE A 273 -6.74 -4.20 7.52
CA PHE A 273 -7.73 -4.44 6.46
C PHE A 273 -9.08 -4.82 7.04
N VAL A 274 -9.14 -5.79 7.96
CA VAL A 274 -10.39 -6.21 8.60
C VAL A 274 -11.02 -5.05 9.40
N ALA A 275 -10.22 -4.27 10.12
CA ALA A 275 -10.71 -3.11 10.87
C ALA A 275 -11.38 -2.07 9.95
N ILE A 276 -10.75 -1.75 8.81
CA ILE A 276 -11.32 -0.85 7.80
C ILE A 276 -12.60 -1.45 7.20
N LEU A 277 -12.66 -2.75 6.91
CA LEU A 277 -13.86 -3.39 6.37
C LEU A 277 -15.03 -3.35 7.35
N ILE A 278 -14.78 -3.63 8.64
CA ILE A 278 -15.81 -3.51 9.68
C ILE A 278 -16.36 -2.09 9.71
N GLU A 279 -15.47 -1.10 9.73
CA GLU A 279 -15.83 0.31 9.86
C GLU A 279 -16.55 0.86 8.62
N THR A 280 -16.07 0.54 7.42
CA THR A 280 -16.53 1.16 6.17
C THR A 280 -17.58 0.34 5.42
N LYS A 281 -17.67 -0.97 5.68
CA LYS A 281 -18.54 -1.91 4.95
C LYS A 281 -19.47 -2.69 5.88
N GLY A 282 -19.36 -2.52 7.19
CA GLY A 282 -20.26 -3.18 8.16
C GLY A 282 -20.08 -4.69 8.25
N THR A 283 -18.88 -5.21 7.99
CA THR A 283 -18.57 -6.66 8.09
C THR A 283 -18.37 -7.09 9.55
N TYR A 284 -19.32 -6.77 10.43
CA TYR A 284 -19.22 -6.95 11.88
C TYR A 284 -19.02 -8.42 12.30
N PHE A 285 -19.38 -9.39 11.46
CA PHE A 285 -19.10 -10.81 11.70
C PHE A 285 -17.59 -11.13 11.82
N ALA A 286 -16.71 -10.25 11.33
CA ALA A 286 -15.25 -10.41 11.41
C ALA A 286 -14.63 -9.82 12.69
N GLU A 287 -15.40 -9.21 13.59
CA GLU A 287 -14.88 -8.54 14.81
C GLU A 287 -14.11 -9.48 15.74
N HIS A 288 -14.61 -10.70 15.92
CA HIS A 288 -13.94 -11.68 16.78
C HIS A 288 -12.59 -12.12 16.18
N PHE A 289 -12.55 -12.25 14.86
CA PHE A 289 -11.33 -12.58 14.14
C PHE A 289 -10.30 -11.44 14.22
N LEU A 290 -10.72 -10.19 14.00
CA LEU A 290 -9.88 -9.01 14.21
C LEU A 290 -9.30 -9.00 15.63
N SER A 291 -10.14 -9.17 16.64
CA SER A 291 -9.71 -9.18 18.05
C SER A 291 -8.67 -10.27 18.30
N SER A 292 -8.87 -11.45 17.72
CA SER A 292 -7.96 -12.60 17.88
C SER A 292 -6.58 -12.34 17.26
N ILE A 293 -6.52 -11.79 16.04
CA ILE A 293 -5.24 -11.44 15.41
C ILE A 293 -4.57 -10.30 16.18
N TYR A 294 -5.30 -9.23 16.46
CA TYR A 294 -4.78 -8.03 17.09
C TYR A 294 -4.21 -8.33 18.47
N ASP A 295 -4.97 -9.02 19.34
CA ASP A 295 -4.49 -9.38 20.68
C ASP A 295 -3.29 -10.35 20.61
N GLY A 296 -3.27 -11.26 19.63
CA GLY A 296 -2.13 -12.15 19.37
C GLY A 296 -0.85 -11.38 19.01
N ILE A 297 -0.95 -10.37 18.13
CA ILE A 297 0.18 -9.51 17.76
C ILE A 297 0.65 -8.68 18.96
N MET A 298 -0.28 -8.08 19.70
CA MET A 298 0.06 -7.29 20.88
C MET A 298 0.77 -8.13 21.94
N LEU A 299 0.36 -9.39 22.10
CA LEU A 299 1.04 -10.34 22.98
C LEU A 299 2.47 -10.65 22.50
N LEU A 300 2.67 -10.85 21.20
CA LEU A 300 3.99 -11.07 20.60
C LEU A 300 4.91 -9.84 20.79
N LEU A 301 4.42 -8.63 20.52
CA LEU A 301 5.18 -7.38 20.71
C LEU A 301 5.55 -7.11 22.17
N LYS A 302 4.68 -7.51 23.10
CA LYS A 302 4.92 -7.41 24.54
C LYS A 302 5.99 -8.39 25.01
N ASN A 303 5.95 -9.63 24.52
CA ASN A 303 6.75 -10.73 25.08
C ASN A 303 8.03 -11.03 24.30
N ARG A 304 8.20 -10.51 23.08
CA ARG A 304 9.38 -10.74 22.25
C ARG A 304 10.15 -9.45 21.98
N SER A 305 11.45 -9.59 21.78
CA SER A 305 12.32 -8.51 21.34
C SER A 305 12.13 -8.23 19.84
N PRO A 306 12.44 -7.02 19.36
CA PRO A 306 12.38 -6.71 17.92
C PRO A 306 13.22 -7.67 17.06
N LYS A 307 14.39 -8.09 17.53
CA LYS A 307 15.28 -9.03 16.82
C LYS A 307 14.67 -10.41 16.61
N GLU A 308 13.82 -10.87 17.54
CA GLU A 308 13.13 -12.16 17.42
C GLU A 308 11.93 -12.10 16.46
N LEU A 309 11.33 -10.92 16.31
CA LEU A 309 10.17 -10.70 15.45
C LEU A 309 10.55 -10.33 14.03
N PHE A 310 11.66 -9.62 13.86
CA PHE A 310 12.19 -9.16 12.58
C PHE A 310 13.63 -9.69 12.45
N PRO A 311 13.82 -10.89 11.90
CA PRO A 311 15.14 -11.47 11.74
C PRO A 311 15.98 -10.61 10.80
N TYR A 312 17.28 -10.52 11.07
CA TYR A 312 18.23 -9.73 10.28
C TYR A 312 18.31 -10.25 8.84
N ASP A 313 18.22 -9.33 7.88
CA ASP A 313 18.38 -9.57 6.46
C ASP A 313 19.82 -9.21 6.04
N ASN A 314 20.56 -10.22 5.60
CA ASN A 314 21.96 -10.06 5.17
C ASN A 314 22.10 -9.19 3.91
N GLN A 315 21.09 -9.18 3.03
CA GLN A 315 21.14 -8.38 1.82
C GLN A 315 20.91 -6.91 2.14
N ALA A 316 19.93 -6.63 3.01
CA ALA A 316 19.62 -5.30 3.50
C ALA A 316 20.65 -4.74 4.50
N LYS A 317 21.45 -5.63 5.10
CA LYS A 317 22.32 -5.34 6.25
C LYS A 317 21.56 -4.70 7.44
N ALA A 318 20.28 -5.01 7.55
CA ALA A 318 19.35 -4.46 8.50
C ALA A 318 18.22 -5.46 8.75
N ILE A 319 17.37 -5.22 9.75
CA ILE A 319 16.09 -5.93 9.82
C ILE A 319 15.15 -5.42 8.72
N PRO A 320 14.19 -6.21 8.23
CA PRO A 320 13.20 -5.75 7.26
C PRO A 320 12.35 -4.59 7.81
N ILE A 321 12.34 -3.44 7.11
CA ILE A 321 11.63 -2.23 7.54
C ILE A 321 10.39 -1.97 6.69
N GLY A 322 10.33 -2.50 5.47
CA GLY A 322 9.27 -2.30 4.49
C GLY A 322 7.82 -2.59 4.92
N ILE A 323 6.87 -2.18 4.07
CA ILE A 323 5.44 -2.53 4.20
C ILE A 323 5.18 -4.01 3.89
N ASP A 324 6.01 -4.65 3.06
CA ASP A 324 5.93 -6.08 2.79
C ASP A 324 6.82 -6.85 3.77
N GLY A 325 6.22 -7.44 4.80
CA GLY A 325 6.93 -8.28 5.78
C GLY A 325 7.79 -7.55 6.82
N GLY A 326 7.89 -6.21 6.77
CA GLY A 326 8.78 -5.43 7.63
C GLY A 326 8.13 -4.74 8.84
N MET A 327 8.96 -4.02 9.59
CA MET A 327 8.56 -3.32 10.81
C MET A 327 7.55 -2.18 10.57
N SER A 328 7.69 -1.44 9.47
CA SER A 328 6.75 -0.35 9.14
C SER A 328 5.36 -0.90 8.91
N ALA A 329 5.22 -2.10 8.30
CA ALA A 329 3.94 -2.77 8.15
C ALA A 329 3.22 -2.97 9.50
N VAL A 330 3.97 -3.42 10.52
CA VAL A 330 3.42 -3.65 11.86
C VAL A 330 3.01 -2.34 12.52
N LEU A 331 3.92 -1.38 12.57
CA LEU A 331 3.69 -0.12 13.25
C LEU A 331 2.57 0.66 12.55
N LEU A 332 2.74 1.04 11.29
CA LEU A 332 1.71 1.82 10.58
C LEU A 332 0.32 1.18 10.67
N SER A 333 0.22 -0.15 10.56
CA SER A 333 -1.06 -0.83 10.68
C SER A 333 -1.69 -0.70 12.06
N LEU A 334 -0.94 -1.00 13.13
CA LEU A 334 -1.48 -0.93 14.49
C LEU A 334 -1.86 0.50 14.89
N TRP A 335 -1.06 1.48 14.51
CA TRP A 335 -1.40 2.88 14.76
C TRP A 335 -2.57 3.36 13.93
N SER A 336 -2.71 2.92 12.69
CA SER A 336 -3.91 3.23 11.90
C SER A 336 -5.18 2.66 12.52
N ILE A 337 -5.12 1.45 13.08
CA ILE A 337 -6.26 0.84 13.79
C ILE A 337 -6.66 1.70 15.01
N ASP A 338 -5.68 2.11 15.81
CA ASP A 338 -5.92 2.86 17.06
C ASP A 338 -6.33 4.32 16.79
N SER A 339 -5.62 5.01 15.91
CA SER A 339 -5.85 6.42 15.59
C SER A 339 -6.97 6.66 14.58
N LYS A 340 -7.44 5.61 13.91
CA LYS A 340 -8.41 5.69 12.80
C LYS A 340 -7.93 6.55 11.62
N ARG A 341 -6.61 6.54 11.37
CA ARG A 341 -5.97 7.30 10.29
C ARG A 341 -5.39 6.37 9.24
N TYR A 342 -5.99 6.36 8.05
CA TYR A 342 -5.69 5.40 6.97
C TYR A 342 -4.98 6.02 5.76
N LEU A 343 -4.64 7.32 5.81
CA LEU A 343 -4.14 8.09 4.66
C LEU A 343 -2.90 7.52 3.99
N TRP A 344 -2.03 6.83 4.73
CA TRP A 344 -0.85 6.21 4.15
C TRP A 344 -1.20 5.10 3.15
N LEU A 345 -2.40 4.51 3.21
CA LEU A 345 -2.88 3.57 2.20
C LEU A 345 -3.15 4.25 0.85
N ASN A 346 -3.29 5.59 0.82
CA ASN A 346 -3.42 6.34 -0.44
C ASN A 346 -2.19 6.14 -1.33
N PHE A 347 -1.02 5.78 -0.78
CA PHE A 347 0.17 5.41 -1.57
C PHE A 347 -0.11 4.30 -2.58
N PHE A 348 -0.95 3.35 -2.19
CA PHE A 348 -1.23 2.15 -2.96
C PHE A 348 -2.51 2.25 -3.78
N GLY A 349 -3.16 3.42 -3.81
CA GLY A 349 -4.38 3.65 -4.59
C GLY A 349 -5.69 3.55 -3.78
N PHE A 350 -5.63 3.30 -2.48
CA PHE A 350 -6.81 3.37 -1.62
C PHE A 350 -7.05 4.82 -1.19
N PHE A 351 -7.73 5.63 -2.01
CA PHE A 351 -7.90 7.07 -1.75
C PHE A 351 -8.92 7.37 -0.65
N PHE A 352 -8.51 7.29 0.62
CA PHE A 352 -9.27 7.77 1.76
C PHE A 352 -9.19 9.30 1.84
N GLU A 353 -10.33 9.95 2.12
CA GLU A 353 -10.36 11.37 2.44
C GLU A 353 -9.94 11.59 3.90
N GLU A 354 -9.27 12.70 4.19
CA GLU A 354 -9.16 13.16 5.57
C GLU A 354 -10.57 13.42 6.08
N ALA A 355 -11.02 12.63 7.06
CA ALA A 355 -12.08 13.11 7.94
C ALA A 355 -11.61 14.49 8.40
N LYS A 356 -12.39 15.55 8.14
CA LYS A 356 -12.08 16.90 8.60
C LYS A 356 -11.93 16.86 10.11
N ILE A 357 -10.73 16.58 10.60
CA ILE A 357 -10.33 16.83 11.95
C ILE A 357 -10.31 18.35 11.99
N LEU A 358 -11.40 18.92 12.51
CA LEU A 358 -11.37 20.25 13.06
C LEU A 358 -10.17 20.25 14.00
N VAL A 359 -9.08 20.84 13.54
CA VAL A 359 -7.98 21.26 14.38
C VAL A 359 -8.63 22.30 15.30
N THR A 360 -9.16 21.85 16.43
CA THR A 360 -9.19 22.68 17.62
C THR A 360 -7.72 22.91 17.95
N ASN A 361 -7.18 23.96 17.35
CA ASN A 361 -6.03 24.66 17.87
C ASN A 361 -6.42 25.13 19.27
N GLU A 362 -6.18 24.31 20.27
CA GLU A 362 -6.15 24.74 21.66
C GLU A 362 -4.96 24.06 22.35
N GLY A 363 -3.97 24.89 22.73
CA GLY A 363 -2.97 24.60 23.77
C GLY A 363 -1.57 24.33 23.27
#